data_AF-A0A0M5INX0-F1
#
_entry.id   AF-A0A0M5INX0-F1
#
_cell.length_a   1.000
_cell.length_b   1.000
_cell.length_c   1.000
_cell.angle_alpha   90.00
_cell.angle_beta   90.00
_cell.angle_gamma   90.00
#
_symmetry.space_group_name_H-M   'P 1'
#
loop_
_entity.id
_entity.type
_entity.pdbx_description
1 polymer ?
#
loop_
_entity_poly.entity_id
_entity_poly.type
_entity_poly.pdbx_seq_one_letter_code
_entity_poly.pdbx_strand_id
1 'polypeptide(L)'
;MTNIEYDDAEELNRGAKFRRWWKDKLSAKIGSAAQNAESRYLGLLRLSSLLIATILLAGASIFSLTGVVKQLGSSDIEPELAQVDASDLIAPTAHAGDDSETENPKSQGAPGPLWKSRLNAEQQRRFFTIYKSKFEPSRRKEDPVLTRESFFEQVFPDDQIDELRALPLDKLSGADGKPIGAFPALADELAQAIEQAAQSSALKRQLSAYKRATKIQVCETKMVSQSRQISAWDSGSTNCAYWYEYPYGCPVTRTVQESVPTRACEMRVPETLKRPVALYSELVRRYGESAAAGVERQAIAAEERRAEILARKAEGKGALLSGGQWFLAFMAVMFLYLVVAIERHQRRLAVRIEEKLKAASLD
;
A
#
# COMPACT_ATOMS: atom_id res chain seq x y z
N MET A 1 18.73 -41.49 -123.40
CA MET A 1 19.57 -41.28 -122.21
C MET A 1 19.65 -39.78 -121.98
N THR A 2 18.83 -39.26 -121.07
CA THR A 2 18.79 -37.85 -120.67
C THR A 2 19.04 -37.82 -119.17
N ASN A 3 20.20 -37.28 -118.78
CA ASN A 3 20.60 -37.14 -117.39
C ASN A 3 19.85 -35.95 -116.78
N ILE A 4 19.17 -36.22 -115.67
CA ILE A 4 18.61 -35.22 -114.76
C ILE A 4 19.72 -34.98 -113.73
N GLU A 5 20.40 -33.85 -113.86
CA GLU A 5 21.41 -33.39 -112.91
C GLU A 5 20.70 -32.58 -111.83
N TYR A 6 20.82 -33.05 -110.59
CA TYR A 6 20.05 -32.67 -109.41
C TYR A 6 20.69 -31.45 -108.72
N ASP A 7 19.93 -30.37 -108.57
CA ASP A 7 20.34 -29.08 -108.00
C ASP A 7 20.18 -29.06 -106.47
N ASP A 8 20.89 -29.95 -105.75
CA ASP A 8 20.71 -30.22 -104.31
C ASP A 8 21.70 -29.48 -103.37
N ALA A 9 22.64 -28.70 -103.91
CA ALA A 9 23.72 -28.11 -103.10
C ALA A 9 23.35 -26.78 -102.41
N GLU A 10 22.36 -26.03 -102.92
CA GLU A 10 22.04 -24.69 -102.41
C GLU A 10 21.07 -24.69 -101.20
N GLU A 11 20.22 -25.71 -101.08
CA GLU A 11 19.25 -25.79 -99.96
C GLU A 11 19.93 -26.14 -98.62
N LEU A 12 20.99 -26.97 -98.64
CA LEU A 12 21.72 -27.36 -97.43
C LEU A 12 22.45 -26.18 -96.76
N ASN A 13 22.96 -25.23 -97.54
CA ASN A 13 23.72 -24.09 -97.02
C ASN A 13 22.79 -23.02 -96.39
N ARG A 14 21.57 -22.85 -96.91
CA ARG A 14 20.54 -21.98 -96.30
C ARG A 14 20.08 -22.53 -94.94
N GLY A 15 19.93 -23.84 -94.81
CA GLY A 15 19.57 -24.49 -93.55
C GLY A 15 20.63 -24.35 -92.45
N ALA A 16 21.93 -24.28 -92.81
CA ALA A 16 23.02 -24.09 -91.86
C ALA A 16 23.13 -22.65 -91.34
N LYS A 17 22.99 -21.64 -92.24
CA LYS A 17 22.95 -20.23 -91.85
C LYS A 17 21.73 -19.91 -90.98
N PHE A 18 20.57 -20.45 -91.32
CA PHE A 18 19.35 -20.24 -90.53
C PHE A 18 19.49 -20.83 -89.12
N ARG A 19 20.10 -22.01 -88.96
CA ARG A 19 20.36 -22.61 -87.65
C ARG A 19 21.37 -21.84 -86.80
N ARG A 20 22.43 -21.27 -87.37
CA ARG A 20 23.36 -20.39 -86.62
C ARG A 20 22.68 -19.10 -86.19
N TRP A 21 22.00 -18.42 -87.12
CA TRP A 21 21.26 -17.21 -86.82
C TRP A 21 20.18 -17.43 -85.76
N TRP A 22 19.45 -18.56 -85.79
CA TRP A 22 18.47 -18.90 -84.76
C TRP A 22 19.13 -19.17 -83.40
N LYS A 23 20.26 -19.90 -83.36
CA LYS A 23 21.01 -20.13 -82.11
C LYS A 23 21.53 -18.84 -81.50
N ASP A 24 22.09 -17.94 -82.31
CA ASP A 24 22.63 -16.66 -81.84
C ASP A 24 21.52 -15.73 -81.36
N LYS A 25 20.35 -15.76 -82.01
CA LYS A 25 19.17 -14.97 -81.60
C LYS A 25 18.50 -15.53 -80.35
N LEU A 26 18.49 -16.85 -80.15
CA LEU A 26 18.00 -17.50 -78.93
C LEU A 26 18.95 -17.32 -77.75
N SER A 27 20.26 -17.47 -77.95
CA SER A 27 21.25 -17.25 -76.90
C SER A 27 21.27 -15.78 -76.45
N ALA A 28 21.14 -14.82 -77.37
CA ALA A 28 20.99 -13.41 -77.04
C ALA A 28 19.67 -13.08 -76.32
N LYS A 29 18.54 -13.71 -76.71
CA LYS A 29 17.26 -13.55 -75.99
C LYS A 29 17.27 -14.19 -74.60
N ILE A 30 17.88 -15.35 -74.43
CA ILE A 30 17.97 -16.03 -73.14
C ILE A 30 18.95 -15.29 -72.21
N GLY A 31 20.09 -14.82 -72.74
CA GLY A 31 21.05 -14.01 -72.00
C GLY A 31 20.46 -12.67 -71.53
N SER A 32 19.72 -11.96 -72.40
CA SER A 32 19.04 -10.72 -72.02
C SER A 32 17.87 -10.95 -71.05
N ALA A 33 17.12 -12.04 -71.18
CA ALA A 33 16.07 -12.40 -70.22
C ALA A 33 16.63 -12.78 -68.84
N ALA A 34 17.75 -13.52 -68.80
CA ALA A 34 18.45 -13.86 -67.57
C ALA A 34 19.04 -12.62 -66.87
N GLN A 35 19.68 -11.71 -67.61
CA GLN A 35 20.17 -10.44 -67.07
C GLN A 35 19.04 -9.52 -66.57
N ASN A 36 17.90 -9.51 -67.25
CA ASN A 36 16.71 -8.77 -66.81
C ASN A 36 16.05 -9.40 -65.57
N ALA A 37 16.01 -10.73 -65.48
CA ALA A 37 15.51 -11.44 -64.29
C ALA A 37 16.44 -11.23 -63.08
N GLU A 38 17.75 -11.28 -63.29
CA GLU A 38 18.78 -11.04 -62.27
C GLU A 38 18.70 -9.60 -61.73
N SER A 39 18.59 -8.60 -62.60
CA SER A 39 18.45 -7.20 -62.18
C SER A 39 17.16 -6.93 -61.41
N ARG A 40 16.03 -7.56 -61.80
CA ARG A 40 14.76 -7.48 -61.06
C ARG A 40 14.84 -8.19 -59.72
N TYR A 41 15.45 -9.36 -59.66
CA TYR A 41 15.64 -10.12 -58.42
C TYR A 41 16.53 -9.37 -57.42
N LEU A 42 17.65 -8.79 -57.89
CA LEU A 42 18.51 -7.94 -57.07
C LEU A 42 17.79 -6.65 -56.61
N GLY A 43 16.93 -6.09 -57.46
CA GLY A 43 16.08 -4.94 -57.10
C GLY A 43 15.08 -5.29 -56.00
N LEU A 44 14.39 -6.44 -56.13
CA LEU A 44 13.47 -6.98 -55.13
C LEU A 44 14.17 -7.30 -53.81
N LEU A 45 15.33 -7.96 -53.85
CA LEU A 45 16.12 -8.26 -52.65
C LEU A 45 16.54 -6.99 -51.91
N ARG A 46 16.94 -5.95 -52.64
CA ARG A 46 17.30 -4.65 -52.05
C ARG A 46 16.09 -3.97 -51.42
N LEU A 47 14.94 -4.01 -52.08
CA LEU A 47 13.72 -3.44 -51.54
C LEU A 47 13.28 -4.20 -50.28
N SER A 48 13.31 -5.53 -50.30
CA SER A 48 12.97 -6.34 -49.15
C SER A 48 13.95 -6.15 -47.99
N SER A 49 15.26 -6.07 -48.26
CA SER A 49 16.26 -5.82 -47.21
C SER A 49 16.11 -4.44 -46.59
N LEU A 50 15.83 -3.41 -47.40
CA LEU A 50 15.54 -2.06 -46.90
C LEU A 50 14.27 -2.04 -46.05
N LEU A 51 13.21 -2.71 -46.51
CA LEU A 51 11.96 -2.82 -45.76
C LEU A 51 12.18 -3.48 -44.39
N ILE A 52 12.90 -4.62 -44.36
CA ILE A 52 13.26 -5.30 -43.10
C ILE A 52 14.08 -4.35 -42.21
N ALA A 53 15.09 -3.67 -42.76
CA ALA A 53 15.92 -2.73 -42.00
C ALA A 53 15.08 -1.58 -41.41
N THR A 54 14.11 -1.04 -42.17
CA THR A 54 13.19 -0.01 -41.68
C THR A 54 12.32 -0.53 -40.52
N ILE A 55 11.79 -1.75 -40.62
CA ILE A 55 11.01 -2.35 -39.52
C ILE A 55 11.87 -2.57 -38.28
N LEU A 56 13.09 -3.10 -38.45
CA LEU A 56 14.03 -3.31 -37.33
C LEU A 56 14.38 -1.99 -36.64
N LEU A 57 14.66 -0.94 -37.41
CA LEU A 57 14.97 0.38 -36.88
C LEU A 57 13.77 0.99 -36.15
N ALA A 58 12.57 0.92 -36.74
CA ALA A 58 11.35 1.40 -36.10
C ALA A 58 11.06 0.66 -34.78
N GLY A 59 11.22 -0.67 -34.77
CA GLY A 59 11.10 -1.49 -33.57
C GLY A 59 12.10 -1.06 -32.50
N ALA A 60 13.39 -0.92 -32.86
CA ALA A 60 14.43 -0.45 -31.96
C ALA A 60 14.11 0.93 -31.37
N SER A 61 13.63 1.88 -32.19
CA SER A 61 13.24 3.22 -31.74
C SER A 61 12.08 3.19 -30.75
N ILE A 62 11.02 2.41 -31.04
CA ILE A 62 9.84 2.29 -30.16
C ILE A 62 10.26 1.71 -28.80
N PHE A 63 10.96 0.57 -28.80
CA PHE A 63 11.41 -0.07 -27.56
C PHE A 63 12.37 0.82 -26.75
N SER A 64 13.25 1.55 -27.43
CA SER A 64 14.17 2.48 -26.76
C SER A 64 13.43 3.65 -26.12
N LEU A 65 12.47 4.27 -26.83
CA LEU A 65 11.67 5.37 -26.29
C LEU A 65 10.81 4.92 -25.11
N THR A 66 10.12 3.79 -25.24
CA THR A 66 9.32 3.23 -24.13
C THR A 66 10.19 2.89 -22.92
N GLY A 67 11.37 2.31 -23.15
CA GLY A 67 12.32 2.01 -22.10
C GLY A 67 12.81 3.25 -21.34
N VAL A 68 13.20 4.30 -22.07
CA VAL A 68 13.61 5.59 -21.47
C VAL A 68 12.47 6.20 -20.67
N VAL A 69 11.26 6.29 -21.24
CA VAL A 69 10.09 6.88 -20.55
C VAL A 69 9.77 6.13 -19.25
N LYS A 70 9.80 4.80 -19.27
CA LYS A 70 9.55 3.98 -18.07
C LYS A 70 10.63 4.13 -17.00
N GLN A 71 11.86 4.46 -17.40
CA GLN A 71 13.01 4.61 -16.51
C GLN A 71 13.14 6.01 -15.89
N LEU A 72 12.48 7.02 -16.47
CA LEU A 72 12.36 8.36 -15.89
C LEU A 72 11.54 8.31 -14.59
N GLY A 73 11.99 9.04 -13.56
CA GLY A 73 11.32 9.17 -12.26
C GLY A 73 12.15 8.67 -11.06
N SER A 74 12.03 9.36 -9.93
CA SER A 74 12.61 8.91 -8.65
C SER A 74 11.93 7.65 -8.16
N SER A 75 12.69 6.75 -7.51
CA SER A 75 12.16 5.59 -6.77
C SER A 75 12.01 5.86 -5.28
N ASP A 76 12.44 7.03 -4.82
CA ASP A 76 12.30 7.44 -3.44
C ASP A 76 10.95 8.13 -3.31
N ILE A 77 9.99 7.39 -2.76
CA ILE A 77 8.66 7.86 -2.40
C ILE A 77 8.65 7.94 -0.89
N GLU A 78 8.60 9.16 -0.37
CA GLU A 78 8.32 9.38 1.04
C GLU A 78 6.82 9.19 1.27
N PRO A 79 6.43 8.56 2.39
CA PRO A 79 5.02 8.43 2.74
C PRO A 79 4.39 9.80 2.94
N GLU A 80 3.15 9.96 2.47
CA GLU A 80 2.37 11.16 2.75
C GLU A 80 2.06 11.24 4.25
N LEU A 81 2.00 12.45 4.80
CA LEU A 81 1.70 12.65 6.21
C LEU A 81 0.25 12.26 6.50
N ALA A 82 0.04 11.48 7.55
CA ALA A 82 -1.29 11.04 7.96
C ALA A 82 -2.01 12.16 8.73
N GLN A 83 -3.22 12.51 8.28
CA GLN A 83 -4.10 13.45 8.96
C GLN A 83 -5.24 12.69 9.64
N VAL A 84 -5.63 13.11 10.84
CA VAL A 84 -6.78 12.56 11.56
C VAL A 84 -7.96 13.50 11.39
N ASP A 85 -9.02 13.01 10.74
CA ASP A 85 -10.24 13.79 10.56
C ASP A 85 -11.18 13.65 11.76
N ALA A 86 -11.89 14.73 12.09
CA ALA A 86 -12.86 14.72 13.18
C ALA A 86 -13.99 13.69 12.99
N SER A 87 -14.27 13.30 11.74
CA SER A 87 -15.24 12.24 11.41
C SER A 87 -14.80 10.86 11.90
N ASP A 88 -13.50 10.58 11.92
CA ASP A 88 -12.95 9.28 12.32
C ASP A 88 -13.17 9.03 13.82
N LEU A 89 -13.22 10.10 14.60
CA LEU A 89 -13.47 10.03 16.05
C LEU A 89 -14.90 9.58 16.39
N ILE A 90 -15.86 9.74 15.47
CA ILE A 90 -17.29 9.54 15.76
C ILE A 90 -17.81 8.20 15.21
N ALA A 91 -16.97 7.41 14.53
CA ALA A 91 -17.39 6.18 13.85
C ALA A 91 -18.20 5.24 14.77
N PRO A 92 -19.29 4.63 14.27
CA PRO A 92 -20.14 3.75 15.08
C PRO A 92 -19.32 2.54 15.55
N THR A 93 -19.27 2.32 16.85
CA THR A 93 -18.58 1.20 17.50
C THR A 93 -19.16 -0.12 17.00
N ALA A 94 -18.45 -0.81 16.12
CA ALA A 94 -18.56 -2.25 15.98
C ALA A 94 -17.68 -2.86 17.07
N HIS A 95 -18.23 -2.99 18.28
CA HIS A 95 -17.95 -4.01 19.31
C HIS A 95 -18.37 -3.49 20.69
N ALA A 96 -19.41 -4.13 21.20
CA ALA A 96 -19.60 -4.32 22.63
C ALA A 96 -18.54 -5.33 23.09
N GLY A 97 -17.69 -4.95 24.03
CA GLY A 97 -16.67 -5.83 24.57
C GLY A 97 -15.86 -5.09 25.63
N ASP A 98 -16.11 -5.47 26.88
CA ASP A 98 -15.42 -5.08 28.10
C ASP A 98 -15.37 -3.60 28.45
N ASP A 99 -16.50 -3.11 29.01
CA ASP A 99 -16.42 -2.23 30.17
C ASP A 99 -15.90 -3.06 31.37
N SER A 100 -14.63 -3.47 31.33
CA SER A 100 -13.93 -3.67 32.59
C SER A 100 -13.76 -2.29 33.18
N GLU A 101 -14.56 -1.98 34.19
CA GLU A 101 -14.19 -1.03 35.23
C GLU A 101 -12.83 -1.50 35.78
N THR A 102 -11.75 -1.08 35.12
CA THR A 102 -10.42 -1.21 35.66
C THR A 102 -10.41 -0.28 36.87
N GLU A 103 -10.67 -0.85 38.05
CA GLU A 103 -10.31 -0.23 39.31
C GLU A 103 -8.88 0.24 39.17
N ASN A 104 -8.68 1.54 38.98
CA ASN A 104 -7.37 2.15 38.89
C ASN A 104 -6.57 1.68 40.11
N PRO A 105 -5.53 0.84 39.95
CA PRO A 105 -4.70 0.50 41.08
C PRO A 105 -4.09 1.81 41.56
N LYS A 106 -4.34 2.17 42.82
CA LYS A 106 -3.66 3.27 43.48
C LYS A 106 -2.17 2.98 43.41
N SER A 107 -1.49 3.55 42.42
CA SER A 107 -0.05 3.49 42.23
C SER A 107 0.61 4.10 43.46
N GLN A 108 1.09 3.23 44.34
CA GLN A 108 1.96 3.59 45.45
C GLN A 108 3.35 3.87 44.87
N GLY A 109 3.72 5.15 44.74
CA GLY A 109 5.13 5.58 44.67
C GLY A 109 5.69 6.00 43.30
N ALA A 110 4.88 6.14 42.25
CA ALA A 110 5.34 6.65 40.94
C ALA A 110 5.40 8.20 40.89
N PRO A 111 6.21 8.81 40.00
CA PRO A 111 6.14 10.23 39.68
C PRO A 111 4.68 10.63 39.36
N GLY A 112 4.27 11.83 39.75
CA GLY A 112 2.87 12.29 39.59
C GLY A 112 2.33 12.13 38.15
N PRO A 113 1.00 12.22 37.96
CA PRO A 113 0.35 11.76 36.74
C PRO A 113 0.94 12.41 35.49
N LEU A 114 1.19 11.60 34.45
CA LEU A 114 2.02 11.99 33.31
C LEU A 114 1.49 13.22 32.57
N TRP A 115 0.17 13.38 32.52
CA TRP A 115 -0.48 14.54 31.90
C TRP A 115 -0.01 15.89 32.47
N LYS A 116 0.39 15.96 33.75
CA LYS A 116 0.91 17.20 34.37
C LYS A 116 2.23 17.64 33.77
N SER A 117 3.05 16.69 33.32
CA SER A 117 4.35 16.96 32.68
C SER A 117 4.26 17.16 31.17
N ARG A 118 3.22 16.59 30.54
CA ARG A 118 3.07 16.54 29.08
C ARG A 118 2.19 17.64 28.51
N LEU A 119 1.14 18.02 29.23
CA LEU A 119 0.24 19.09 28.83
C LEU A 119 0.62 20.38 29.57
N ASN A 120 0.87 21.44 28.82
CA ASN A 120 1.09 22.75 29.44
C ASN A 120 -0.23 23.32 30.01
N ALA A 121 -0.14 24.38 30.82
CA ALA A 121 -1.31 24.95 31.50
C ALA A 121 -2.39 25.49 30.52
N GLU A 122 -1.98 25.95 29.35
CA GLU A 122 -2.89 26.45 28.31
C GLU A 122 -3.68 25.31 27.65
N GLN A 123 -3.00 24.22 27.30
CA GLN A 123 -3.60 23.00 26.77
C GLN A 123 -4.55 22.38 27.79
N GLN A 124 -4.14 22.26 29.05
CA GLN A 124 -5.01 21.79 30.12
C GLN A 124 -6.26 22.68 30.26
N ARG A 125 -6.11 24.01 30.14
CA ARG A 125 -7.25 24.93 30.14
C ARG A 125 -8.15 24.71 28.92
N ARG A 126 -7.58 24.49 27.74
CA ARG A 126 -8.31 24.28 26.48
C ARG A 126 -9.15 23.01 26.52
N PHE A 127 -8.55 21.85 26.82
CA PHE A 127 -9.27 20.57 26.97
C PHE A 127 -10.43 20.68 27.97
N PHE A 128 -10.16 21.25 29.15
CA PHE A 128 -11.18 21.42 30.17
C PHE A 128 -12.30 22.40 29.74
N THR A 129 -11.97 23.44 28.98
CA THR A 129 -12.96 24.40 28.44
C THR A 129 -13.85 23.75 27.39
N ILE A 130 -13.31 22.89 26.51
CA ILE A 130 -14.09 22.10 25.55
C ILE A 130 -15.05 21.18 26.31
N TYR A 131 -14.55 20.45 27.33
CA TYR A 131 -15.40 19.60 28.17
C TYR A 131 -16.53 20.39 28.84
N LYS A 132 -16.21 21.50 29.53
CA LYS A 132 -17.19 22.36 30.20
C LYS A 132 -18.25 22.93 29.27
N SER A 133 -17.86 23.32 28.06
CA SER A 133 -18.78 23.99 27.12
C SER A 133 -19.62 23.01 26.29
N LYS A 134 -19.08 21.83 25.94
CA LYS A 134 -19.74 20.90 25.00
C LYS A 134 -20.29 19.63 25.67
N PHE A 135 -19.64 19.12 26.72
CA PHE A 135 -19.96 17.82 27.33
C PHE A 135 -20.67 17.98 28.68
N GLU A 136 -20.17 18.85 29.56
CA GLU A 136 -20.73 19.11 30.88
C GLU A 136 -22.22 19.53 30.87
N PRO A 137 -22.76 20.28 29.87
CA PRO A 137 -24.19 20.61 29.82
C PRO A 137 -25.11 19.38 29.69
N SER A 138 -24.56 18.22 29.33
CA SER A 138 -25.27 16.95 29.23
C SER A 138 -25.10 16.05 30.46
N ARG A 139 -24.36 16.51 31.46
CA ARG A 139 -24.22 15.85 32.77
C ARG A 139 -25.58 15.78 33.49
N ARG A 140 -25.82 14.67 34.19
CA ARG A 140 -27.01 14.52 35.05
C ARG A 140 -26.76 15.13 36.42
N LYS A 141 -27.83 15.45 37.16
CA LYS A 141 -27.69 16.10 38.48
C LYS A 141 -26.95 15.22 39.49
N GLU A 142 -27.17 13.91 39.42
CA GLU A 142 -26.53 12.92 40.28
C GLU A 142 -25.04 12.65 39.95
N ASP A 143 -24.58 13.00 38.76
CA ASP A 143 -23.17 12.79 38.40
C ASP A 143 -22.29 13.84 39.12
N PRO A 144 -21.14 13.48 39.70
CA PRO A 144 -20.28 14.44 40.36
C PRO A 144 -19.79 15.50 39.38
N VAL A 145 -19.71 16.75 39.85
CA VAL A 145 -19.05 17.83 39.09
C VAL A 145 -17.55 17.56 39.15
N LEU A 146 -16.92 17.38 37.99
CA LEU A 146 -15.51 17.09 37.90
C LEU A 146 -14.69 18.36 38.14
N THR A 147 -13.72 18.25 39.05
CA THR A 147 -12.62 19.23 39.14
C THR A 147 -11.71 19.07 37.93
N ARG A 148 -10.90 20.09 37.62
CA ARG A 148 -9.94 20.02 36.51
C ARG A 148 -9.03 18.80 36.63
N GLU A 149 -8.50 18.53 37.83
CA GLU A 149 -7.61 17.38 38.05
C GLU A 149 -8.34 16.05 37.83
N SER A 150 -9.54 15.87 38.42
CA SER A 150 -10.31 14.63 38.24
C SER A 150 -10.75 14.38 36.80
N PHE A 151 -10.90 15.44 36.00
CA PHE A 151 -11.15 15.34 34.57
C PHE A 151 -9.93 14.78 33.83
N PHE A 152 -8.74 15.33 34.09
CA PHE A 152 -7.51 14.86 33.45
C PHE A 152 -7.14 13.44 33.87
N GLU A 153 -7.36 13.05 35.12
CA GLU A 153 -7.13 11.67 35.58
C GLU A 153 -8.02 10.64 34.88
N GLN A 154 -9.24 11.03 34.48
CA GLN A 154 -10.17 10.13 33.76
C GLN A 154 -9.98 10.15 32.25
N VAL A 155 -9.56 11.28 31.68
CA VAL A 155 -9.45 11.48 30.23
C VAL A 155 -8.05 11.24 29.70
N PHE A 156 -7.04 11.33 30.56
CA PHE A 156 -5.64 11.12 30.23
C PHE A 156 -4.97 10.26 31.32
N PRO A 157 -5.42 9.01 31.52
CA PRO A 157 -4.67 8.05 32.30
C PRO A 157 -3.28 7.83 31.66
N ASP A 158 -2.34 7.33 32.46
CA ASP A 158 -0.92 7.29 32.08
C ASP A 158 -0.67 6.41 30.84
N ASP A 159 -1.42 5.32 30.68
CA ASP A 159 -1.44 4.46 29.50
C ASP A 159 -1.85 5.22 28.23
N GLN A 160 -2.93 5.99 28.30
CA GLN A 160 -3.42 6.80 27.18
C GLN A 160 -2.42 7.91 26.80
N ILE A 161 -1.73 8.50 27.77
CA ILE A 161 -0.66 9.47 27.50
C ILE A 161 0.54 8.79 26.83
N ASP A 162 0.92 7.59 27.27
CA ASP A 162 2.03 6.85 26.68
C ASP A 162 1.71 6.35 25.26
N GLU A 163 0.47 5.94 24.99
CA GLU A 163 0.01 5.62 23.63
C GLU A 163 0.12 6.83 22.69
N LEU A 164 -0.37 8.00 23.12
CA LEU A 164 -0.25 9.23 22.34
C LEU A 164 1.22 9.65 22.14
N ARG A 165 2.09 9.34 23.10
CA ARG A 165 3.53 9.62 23.01
C ARG A 165 4.25 8.68 22.06
N ALA A 166 3.76 7.45 21.92
CA ALA A 166 4.34 6.45 21.03
C ALA A 166 4.04 6.72 19.55
N LEU A 167 3.14 7.67 19.25
CA LEU A 167 2.82 8.04 17.88
C LEU A 167 4.05 8.63 17.16
N PRO A 168 4.30 8.23 15.90
CA PRO A 168 5.37 8.80 15.08
C PRO A 168 4.96 10.19 14.58
N LEU A 169 5.23 11.21 15.39
CA LEU A 169 4.72 12.57 15.19
C LEU A 169 5.21 13.20 13.87
N ASP A 170 6.42 12.84 13.43
CA ASP A 170 7.02 13.25 12.15
C ASP A 170 6.25 12.75 10.92
N LYS A 171 5.41 11.72 11.09
CA LYS A 171 4.55 11.14 10.05
C LYS A 171 3.11 11.59 10.13
N LEU A 172 2.76 12.41 11.12
CA LEU A 172 1.42 12.97 11.29
C LEU A 172 1.39 14.41 10.77
N SER A 173 0.29 14.78 10.11
CA SER A 173 0.02 16.15 9.70
C SER A 173 -0.98 16.80 10.64
N GLY A 174 -0.71 18.05 11.03
CA GLY A 174 -1.71 18.94 11.61
C GLY A 174 -2.71 19.43 10.56
N ALA A 175 -3.71 20.20 11.02
CA ALA A 175 -4.74 20.78 10.16
C ALA A 175 -4.20 21.78 9.11
N ASP A 176 -3.00 22.31 9.33
CA ASP A 176 -2.32 23.20 8.38
C ASP A 176 -1.46 22.46 7.33
N GLY A 177 -1.50 21.12 7.31
CA GLY A 177 -0.74 20.29 6.37
C GLY A 177 0.72 20.08 6.77
N LYS A 178 1.16 20.56 7.94
CA LYS A 178 2.56 20.46 8.39
C LYS A 178 2.76 19.30 9.36
N PRO A 179 3.98 18.73 9.40
CA PRO A 179 4.28 17.64 10.31
C PRO A 179 4.16 18.09 11.77
N ILE A 180 3.58 17.23 12.61
CA ILE A 180 3.47 17.46 14.05
C ILE A 180 4.86 17.22 14.67
N GLY A 181 5.65 18.27 14.85
CA GLY A 181 7.04 18.09 15.30
C GLY A 181 7.22 17.72 16.77
N ALA A 182 6.18 17.85 17.61
CA ALA A 182 6.27 17.64 19.05
C ALA A 182 4.92 17.38 19.71
N PHE A 183 4.95 16.80 20.92
CA PHE A 183 3.75 16.49 21.70
C PHE A 183 2.83 17.70 21.97
N PRO A 184 3.34 18.93 22.24
CA PRO A 184 2.46 20.07 22.38
C PRO A 184 1.62 20.36 21.12
N ALA A 185 2.21 20.26 19.93
CA ALA A 185 1.46 20.41 18.68
C ALA A 185 0.41 19.29 18.52
N LEU A 186 0.74 18.05 18.88
CA LEU A 186 -0.22 16.93 18.90
C LEU A 186 -1.41 17.22 19.82
N ALA A 187 -1.14 17.74 21.02
CA ALA A 187 -2.19 18.07 22.00
C ALA A 187 -3.11 19.18 21.48
N ASP A 188 -2.58 20.16 20.75
CA ASP A 188 -3.40 21.21 20.14
C ASP A 188 -4.25 20.70 18.98
N GLU A 189 -3.70 19.81 18.14
CA GLU A 189 -4.45 19.12 17.07
C GLU A 189 -5.53 18.20 17.63
N LEU A 190 -5.22 17.43 18.67
CA LEU A 190 -6.19 16.60 19.39
C LEU A 190 -7.34 17.44 19.97
N ALA A 191 -7.02 18.55 20.64
CA ALA A 191 -8.04 19.45 21.19
C ALA A 191 -8.95 20.01 20.09
N GLN A 192 -8.39 20.37 18.94
CA GLN A 192 -9.13 20.85 17.78
C GLN A 192 -10.01 19.75 17.17
N ALA A 193 -9.49 18.53 16.99
CA ALA A 193 -10.23 17.40 16.45
C ALA A 193 -11.42 17.03 17.35
N ILE A 194 -11.23 17.02 18.68
CA ILE A 194 -12.31 16.81 19.65
C ILE A 194 -13.34 17.94 19.59
N GLU A 195 -12.90 19.19 19.51
CA GLU A 195 -13.82 20.33 19.41
C GLU A 195 -14.69 20.26 18.15
N GLN A 196 -14.11 19.87 17.01
CA GLN A 196 -14.84 19.63 15.76
C GLN A 196 -15.78 18.41 15.89
N ALA A 197 -15.30 17.31 16.46
CA ALA A 197 -16.11 16.11 16.67
C ALA A 197 -17.32 16.40 17.60
N ALA A 198 -17.15 17.29 18.57
CA ALA A 198 -18.22 17.75 19.46
C ALA A 198 -19.31 18.57 18.76
N GLN A 199 -19.05 19.08 17.56
CA GLN A 199 -20.05 19.77 16.75
C GLN A 199 -20.94 18.79 15.97
N SER A 200 -20.54 17.52 15.83
CA SER A 200 -21.28 16.51 15.09
C SER A 200 -22.67 16.25 15.66
N SER A 201 -23.62 15.99 14.76
CA SER A 201 -25.00 15.66 15.15
C SER A 201 -25.08 14.31 15.88
N ALA A 202 -24.21 13.36 15.53
CA ALA A 202 -24.16 12.04 16.15
C ALA A 202 -23.74 12.12 17.64
N LEU A 203 -22.66 12.82 17.97
CA LEU A 203 -22.24 12.97 19.37
C LEU A 203 -23.26 13.78 20.18
N LYS A 204 -23.81 14.85 19.61
CA LYS A 204 -24.90 15.63 20.25
C LYS A 204 -26.11 14.75 20.57
N ARG A 205 -26.47 13.82 19.68
CA ARG A 205 -27.55 12.85 19.93
C ARG A 205 -27.21 11.94 21.11
N GLN A 206 -26.01 11.36 21.15
CA GLN A 206 -25.56 10.49 22.26
C GLN A 206 -25.57 11.23 23.60
N LEU A 207 -24.99 12.44 23.67
CA LEU A 207 -24.99 13.26 24.88
C LEU A 207 -26.42 13.63 25.33
N SER A 208 -27.29 13.96 24.37
CA SER A 208 -28.70 14.27 24.68
C SER A 208 -29.50 13.03 25.11
N ALA A 209 -29.13 11.84 24.63
CA ALA A 209 -29.73 10.57 25.01
C ALA A 209 -29.34 10.21 26.44
N TYR A 210 -28.05 10.32 26.79
CA TYR A 210 -27.57 10.15 28.17
C TYR A 210 -28.28 11.08 29.15
N LYS A 211 -28.40 12.37 28.81
CA LYS A 211 -29.08 13.39 29.64
C LYS A 211 -30.55 13.04 29.91
N ARG A 212 -31.23 12.45 28.92
CA ARG A 212 -32.68 12.13 28.96
C ARG A 212 -32.99 10.70 29.38
N ALA A 213 -31.97 9.84 29.52
CA ALA A 213 -32.15 8.43 29.82
C ALA A 213 -32.82 8.24 31.18
N THR A 214 -33.78 7.32 31.25
CA THR A 214 -34.33 6.85 32.52
C THR A 214 -33.40 5.79 33.11
N LYS A 215 -33.31 5.76 34.44
CA LYS A 215 -32.60 4.66 35.12
C LYS A 215 -33.45 3.40 34.98
N ILE A 216 -32.80 2.30 34.67
CA ILE A 216 -33.40 0.97 34.63
C ILE A 216 -32.90 0.17 35.84
N GLN A 217 -33.73 -0.72 36.34
CA GLN A 217 -33.35 -1.61 37.43
C GLN A 217 -32.47 -2.72 36.86
N VAL A 218 -31.18 -2.72 37.22
CA VAL A 218 -30.23 -3.77 36.86
C VAL A 218 -30.00 -4.63 38.10
N CYS A 219 -30.27 -5.92 38.00
CA CYS A 219 -30.08 -6.86 39.09
C CYS A 219 -28.87 -7.75 38.82
N GLU A 220 -27.83 -7.60 39.63
CA GLU A 220 -26.62 -8.40 39.57
C GLU A 220 -26.57 -9.38 40.75
N THR A 221 -25.98 -10.54 40.53
CA THR A 221 -25.72 -11.50 41.61
C THR A 221 -24.36 -11.17 42.21
N LYS A 222 -24.34 -10.60 43.42
CA LYS A 222 -23.11 -10.29 44.16
C LYS A 222 -22.88 -11.36 45.22
N MET A 223 -21.64 -11.81 45.36
CA MET A 223 -21.24 -12.70 46.45
C MET A 223 -21.05 -11.86 47.71
N VAL A 224 -21.90 -12.08 48.71
CA VAL A 224 -21.79 -11.38 50.00
C VAL A 224 -21.26 -12.36 51.04
N SER A 225 -20.19 -11.98 51.74
CA SER A 225 -19.69 -12.76 52.88
C SER A 225 -20.65 -12.57 54.04
N GLN A 226 -21.28 -13.66 54.49
CA GLN A 226 -22.07 -13.69 55.70
C GLN A 226 -21.34 -14.49 56.76
N SER A 227 -21.25 -13.91 57.97
CA SER A 227 -20.77 -14.63 59.14
C SER A 227 -21.95 -15.33 59.81
N ARG A 228 -21.85 -16.65 59.98
CA ARG A 228 -22.78 -17.40 60.83
C ARG A 228 -22.04 -18.09 61.96
N GLN A 229 -22.65 -18.09 63.14
CA GLN A 229 -22.19 -18.89 64.25
C GLN A 229 -22.71 -20.31 64.08
N ILE A 230 -21.81 -21.27 64.00
CA ILE A 230 -22.16 -22.69 64.02
C ILE A 230 -21.64 -23.31 65.32
N SER A 231 -22.42 -24.23 65.87
CA SER A 231 -21.92 -25.13 66.91
C SER A 231 -21.07 -26.19 66.21
N ALA A 232 -19.80 -26.27 66.60
CA ALA A 232 -18.87 -27.26 66.11
C ALA A 232 -18.22 -27.97 67.30
N TRP A 233 -17.85 -29.22 67.10
CA TRP A 233 -17.08 -29.97 68.08
C TRP A 233 -15.61 -29.58 67.97
N ASP A 234 -14.99 -29.15 69.07
CA ASP A 234 -13.56 -28.83 69.14
C ASP A 234 -12.85 -29.76 70.12
N SER A 235 -12.03 -30.65 69.56
CA SER A 235 -11.26 -31.63 70.32
C SER A 235 -10.14 -31.03 71.18
N GLY A 236 -9.77 -29.77 70.98
CA GLY A 236 -8.78 -29.06 71.79
C GLY A 236 -9.37 -28.30 72.98
N SER A 237 -10.69 -28.18 73.06
CA SER A 237 -11.36 -27.39 74.10
C SER A 237 -11.62 -28.21 75.37
N THR A 238 -11.28 -27.65 76.53
CA THR A 238 -11.47 -28.26 77.87
C THR A 238 -12.53 -27.52 78.70
N ASN A 239 -13.30 -26.63 78.07
CA ASN A 239 -14.23 -25.70 78.75
C ASN A 239 -15.54 -26.34 79.25
N CYS A 240 -15.75 -27.63 79.04
CA CYS A 240 -16.97 -28.36 79.43
C CYS A 240 -16.62 -29.57 80.31
N ALA A 241 -17.57 -30.01 81.13
CA ALA A 241 -17.42 -31.25 81.89
C ALA A 241 -17.36 -32.45 80.93
N TYR A 242 -16.55 -33.46 81.25
CA TYR A 242 -16.34 -34.68 80.44
C TYR A 242 -15.68 -34.45 79.07
N TRP A 243 -14.92 -33.37 78.88
CA TRP A 243 -14.17 -33.11 77.63
C TRP A 243 -13.21 -34.23 77.20
N TYR A 244 -12.83 -35.11 78.15
CA TYR A 244 -11.96 -36.27 77.94
C TYR A 244 -12.74 -37.54 77.53
N GLU A 245 -14.07 -37.52 77.47
CA GLU A 245 -14.90 -38.66 77.04
C GLU A 245 -15.26 -38.54 75.55
N TYR A 246 -15.54 -39.66 74.87
CA TYR A 246 -15.83 -39.65 73.43
C TYR A 246 -17.25 -39.12 73.14
N PRO A 247 -17.43 -38.18 72.19
CA PRO A 247 -16.41 -37.58 71.32
C PRO A 247 -15.49 -36.62 72.10
N TYR A 248 -14.16 -36.75 71.95
CA TYR A 248 -13.20 -35.94 72.71
C TYR A 248 -13.33 -34.45 72.39
N GLY A 249 -13.48 -33.59 73.39
CA GLY A 249 -13.56 -32.13 73.23
C GLY A 249 -14.81 -31.49 73.83
N CYS A 250 -15.11 -30.27 73.40
CA CYS A 250 -16.31 -29.55 73.80
C CYS A 250 -17.05 -28.95 72.61
N PRO A 251 -18.39 -28.76 72.70
CA PRO A 251 -19.11 -27.96 71.74
C PRO A 251 -18.69 -26.49 71.88
N VAL A 252 -18.12 -25.93 70.81
CA VAL A 252 -17.75 -24.52 70.74
C VAL A 252 -18.54 -23.81 69.66
N THR A 253 -18.84 -22.54 69.89
CA THR A 253 -19.43 -21.67 68.88
C THR A 253 -18.30 -21.02 68.11
N ARG A 254 -18.19 -21.31 66.81
CA ARG A 254 -17.22 -20.63 65.92
C ARG A 254 -17.94 -19.87 64.82
N THR A 255 -17.38 -18.72 64.46
CA THR A 255 -17.86 -17.90 63.35
C THR A 255 -17.25 -18.41 62.05
N VAL A 256 -18.07 -18.86 61.11
CA VAL A 256 -17.64 -19.23 59.76
C VAL A 256 -18.12 -18.16 58.79
N GLN A 257 -17.23 -17.73 57.89
CA GLN A 257 -17.59 -16.87 56.76
C GLN A 257 -17.97 -17.74 55.56
N GLU A 258 -19.18 -17.56 55.05
CA GLU A 258 -19.68 -18.23 53.85
C GLU A 258 -20.05 -17.17 52.81
N SER A 259 -19.67 -17.40 51.55
CA SER A 259 -20.07 -16.53 50.43
C SER A 259 -21.43 -16.96 49.90
N VAL A 260 -22.43 -16.09 50.07
CA VAL A 260 -23.82 -16.36 49.63
C VAL A 260 -24.15 -15.49 48.42
N PRO A 261 -24.64 -16.08 47.31
CA PRO A 261 -25.08 -15.30 46.16
C PRO A 261 -26.33 -14.50 46.53
N THR A 262 -26.21 -13.19 46.55
CA THR A 262 -27.32 -12.27 46.85
C THR A 262 -27.63 -11.45 45.60
N ARG A 263 -28.89 -11.41 45.18
CA ARG A 263 -29.32 -10.53 44.08
C ARG A 263 -29.42 -9.10 44.61
N ALA A 264 -28.54 -8.23 44.12
CA ALA A 264 -28.56 -6.80 44.39
C ALA A 264 -29.10 -6.09 43.15
N CYS A 265 -30.24 -5.41 43.31
CA CYS A 265 -30.82 -4.59 42.23
C CYS A 265 -30.51 -3.12 42.47
N GLU A 266 -29.87 -2.47 41.49
CA GLU A 266 -29.51 -1.07 41.53
C GLU A 266 -30.13 -0.34 40.33
N MET A 267 -30.61 0.88 40.54
CA MET A 267 -31.12 1.72 39.46
C MET A 267 -29.93 2.38 38.75
N ARG A 268 -29.57 1.88 37.56
CA ARG A 268 -28.43 2.36 36.76
C ARG A 268 -28.89 2.92 35.42
N VAL A 269 -28.10 3.81 34.84
CA VAL A 269 -28.28 4.24 33.44
C VAL A 269 -27.90 3.06 32.55
N PRO A 270 -28.60 2.80 31.44
CA PRO A 270 -28.21 1.73 30.51
C PRO A 270 -26.74 1.83 30.11
N GLU A 271 -26.00 0.73 30.17
CA GLU A 271 -24.56 0.66 29.87
C GLU A 271 -24.23 1.13 28.44
N THR A 272 -25.20 1.01 27.53
CA THR A 272 -25.10 1.52 26.16
C THR A 272 -24.91 3.04 26.07
N LEU A 273 -25.18 3.78 27.15
CA LEU A 273 -25.04 5.23 27.21
C LEU A 273 -23.86 5.62 28.11
N LYS A 274 -22.74 5.96 27.46
CA LYS A 274 -21.54 6.44 28.14
C LYS A 274 -21.78 7.83 28.76
N ARG A 275 -21.17 8.05 29.94
CA ARG A 275 -21.15 9.37 30.61
C ARG A 275 -20.39 10.40 29.76
N PRO A 276 -20.65 11.72 29.90
CA PRO A 276 -19.98 12.74 29.07
C PRO A 276 -18.44 12.71 29.16
N VAL A 277 -17.87 12.44 30.35
CA VAL A 277 -16.42 12.30 30.52
C VAL A 277 -15.87 11.03 29.85
N ALA A 278 -16.59 9.91 29.94
CA ALA A 278 -16.22 8.66 29.29
C ALA A 278 -16.30 8.79 27.76
N LEU A 279 -17.30 9.50 27.23
CA LEU A 279 -17.36 9.86 25.81
C LEU A 279 -16.17 10.73 25.39
N TYR A 280 -15.73 11.67 26.23
CA TYR A 280 -14.57 12.49 25.93
C TYR A 280 -13.28 11.66 25.89
N SER A 281 -13.05 10.82 26.91
CA SER A 281 -11.92 9.88 26.96
C SER A 281 -11.89 8.95 25.74
N GLU A 282 -13.05 8.44 25.33
CA GLU A 282 -13.20 7.62 24.14
C GLU A 282 -12.78 8.37 22.85
N LEU A 283 -13.10 9.67 22.73
CA LEU A 283 -12.64 10.48 21.58
C LEU A 283 -11.12 10.66 21.58
N VAL A 284 -10.50 10.85 22.76
CA VAL A 284 -9.03 10.91 22.88
C VAL A 284 -8.40 9.58 22.45
N ARG A 285 -8.98 8.46 22.89
CA ARG A 285 -8.52 7.10 22.58
C ARG A 285 -8.58 6.84 21.08
N ARG A 286 -9.74 7.12 20.48
CA ARG A 286 -9.97 6.98 19.04
C ARG A 286 -9.07 7.88 18.19
N TYR A 287 -8.71 9.05 18.69
CA TYR A 287 -7.74 9.90 18.01
C TYR A 287 -6.39 9.20 17.91
N GLY A 288 -5.90 8.63 19.02
CA GLY A 288 -4.65 7.85 19.04
C GLY A 288 -4.71 6.67 18.08
N GLU A 289 -5.78 5.88 18.12
CA GLU A 289 -6.00 4.75 17.22
C GLU A 289 -6.05 5.17 15.74
N SER A 290 -6.79 6.24 15.44
CA SER A 290 -6.93 6.75 14.06
C SER A 290 -5.62 7.33 13.54
N ALA A 291 -4.84 8.01 14.39
CA ALA A 291 -3.51 8.50 14.06
C ALA A 291 -2.56 7.35 13.71
N ALA A 292 -2.49 6.34 14.57
CA ALA A 292 -1.65 5.16 14.35
C ALA A 292 -2.03 4.42 13.07
N ALA A 293 -3.32 4.14 12.87
CA ALA A 293 -3.83 3.48 11.67
C ALA A 293 -3.60 4.33 10.41
N GLY A 294 -3.74 5.65 10.50
CA GLY A 294 -3.48 6.56 9.39
C GLY A 294 -2.02 6.49 8.94
N VAL A 295 -1.07 6.50 9.87
CA VAL A 295 0.37 6.39 9.56
C VAL A 295 0.68 5.05 8.91
N GLU A 296 0.12 3.95 9.41
CA GLU A 296 0.32 2.62 8.84
C GLU A 296 -0.21 2.54 7.41
N ARG A 297 -1.42 3.06 7.14
CA ARG A 297 -1.99 3.12 5.78
C ARG A 297 -1.11 3.90 4.82
N GLN A 298 -0.55 5.04 5.25
CA GLN A 298 0.33 5.84 4.40
C GLN A 298 1.68 5.17 4.15
N ALA A 299 2.21 4.45 5.13
CA ALA A 299 3.42 3.65 4.94
C ALA A 299 3.19 2.54 3.90
N ILE A 300 2.08 1.79 4.02
CA ILE A 300 1.71 0.74 3.06
C ILE A 300 1.51 1.33 1.65
N ALA A 301 0.77 2.44 1.53
CA ALA A 301 0.55 3.09 0.24
C ALA A 301 1.86 3.56 -0.41
N ALA A 302 2.83 4.04 0.38
CA ALA A 302 4.15 4.41 -0.11
C ALA A 302 4.94 3.19 -0.60
N GLU A 303 4.87 2.06 0.11
CA GLU A 303 5.50 0.80 -0.30
C GLU A 303 4.89 0.24 -1.59
N GLU A 304 3.56 0.27 -1.73
CA GLU A 304 2.86 -0.13 -2.96
C GLU A 304 3.29 0.73 -4.15
N ARG A 305 3.27 2.07 -4.00
CA ARG A 305 3.74 2.98 -5.06
C ARG A 305 5.21 2.73 -5.39
N ARG A 306 6.06 2.43 -4.39
CA ARG A 306 7.48 2.11 -4.60
C ARG A 306 7.62 0.82 -5.40
N ALA A 307 6.84 -0.21 -5.08
CA ALA A 307 6.82 -1.47 -5.82
C ALA A 307 6.37 -1.25 -7.27
N GLU A 308 5.35 -0.44 -7.52
CA GLU A 308 4.89 -0.06 -8.87
C GLU A 308 5.99 0.66 -9.67
N ILE A 309 6.69 1.62 -9.07
CA ILE A 309 7.81 2.31 -9.73
C ILE A 309 8.94 1.33 -10.05
N LEU A 310 9.29 0.42 -9.14
CA LEU A 310 10.33 -0.58 -9.37
C LEU A 310 9.94 -1.56 -10.48
N ALA A 311 8.69 -2.01 -10.51
CA ALA A 311 8.16 -2.84 -11.59
C ALA A 311 8.22 -2.10 -12.93
N ARG A 312 7.77 -0.84 -12.98
CA ARG A 312 7.87 0.01 -14.17
C ARG A 312 9.30 0.17 -14.65
N LYS A 313 10.26 0.39 -13.74
CA LYS A 313 11.69 0.49 -14.06
C LYS A 313 12.26 -0.84 -14.58
N ALA A 314 11.84 -1.97 -14.03
CA ALA A 314 12.25 -3.29 -14.51
C ALA A 314 11.74 -3.56 -15.94
N GLU A 315 10.47 -3.24 -16.22
CA GLU A 315 9.92 -3.29 -17.58
C GLU A 315 10.66 -2.34 -18.53
N GLY A 316 11.00 -1.14 -18.07
CA GLY A 316 11.79 -0.17 -18.83
C GLY A 316 13.16 -0.72 -19.23
N LYS A 317 13.87 -1.35 -18.29
CA LYS A 317 15.14 -2.04 -18.57
C LYS A 317 14.96 -3.18 -19.59
N GLY A 318 13.91 -3.97 -19.46
CA GLY A 318 13.57 -5.03 -20.41
C GLY A 318 13.31 -4.50 -21.83
N ALA A 319 12.60 -3.38 -21.93
CA ALA A 319 12.35 -2.70 -23.20
C ALA A 319 13.65 -2.14 -23.81
N LEU A 320 14.54 -1.55 -23.01
CA LEU A 320 15.84 -1.07 -23.48
C LEU A 320 16.73 -2.22 -23.99
N LEU A 321 16.80 -3.34 -23.27
CA LEU A 321 17.56 -4.51 -23.70
C LEU A 321 17.02 -5.07 -25.02
N SER A 322 15.70 -5.20 -25.13
CA SER A 322 15.05 -5.60 -26.37
C SER A 322 15.37 -4.61 -27.50
N GLY A 323 15.23 -3.31 -27.26
CA GLY A 323 15.56 -2.25 -28.23
C GLY A 323 17.01 -2.33 -28.72
N GLY A 324 17.96 -2.60 -27.81
CA GLY A 324 19.36 -2.86 -28.14
C GLY A 324 19.55 -4.08 -29.04
N GLN A 325 18.83 -5.18 -28.80
CA GLN A 325 18.86 -6.37 -29.67
C GLN A 325 18.32 -6.06 -31.07
N TRP A 326 17.20 -5.36 -31.19
CA TRP A 326 16.64 -4.92 -32.48
C TRP A 326 17.61 -4.00 -33.23
N PHE A 327 18.27 -3.09 -32.51
CA PHE A 327 19.29 -2.21 -33.09
C PHE A 327 20.51 -2.99 -33.60
N LEU A 328 21.02 -3.97 -32.83
CA LEU A 328 22.12 -4.82 -33.27
C LEU A 328 21.74 -5.67 -34.49
N ALA A 329 20.51 -6.21 -34.53
CA ALA A 329 19.99 -6.92 -35.70
C ALA A 329 19.94 -6.01 -36.94
N PHE A 330 19.48 -4.77 -36.78
CA PHE A 330 19.52 -3.75 -37.84
C PHE A 330 20.96 -3.50 -38.32
N MET A 331 21.91 -3.32 -37.39
CA MET A 331 23.32 -3.11 -37.73
C MET A 331 23.92 -4.30 -38.49
N ALA A 332 23.56 -5.53 -38.15
CA ALA A 332 23.99 -6.72 -38.86
C ALA A 332 23.46 -6.75 -40.32
N VAL A 333 22.18 -6.43 -40.52
CA VAL A 333 21.58 -6.34 -41.88
C VAL A 333 22.26 -5.23 -42.69
N MET A 334 22.48 -4.05 -42.10
CA MET A 334 23.14 -2.94 -42.76
C MET A 334 24.61 -3.24 -43.10
N PHE A 335 25.32 -3.93 -42.21
CA PHE A 335 26.69 -4.36 -42.46
C PHE A 335 26.76 -5.33 -43.64
N LEU A 336 25.89 -6.33 -43.69
CA LEU A 336 25.80 -7.26 -44.81
C LEU A 336 25.48 -6.54 -46.12
N TYR A 337 24.57 -5.57 -46.08
CA TYR A 337 24.25 -4.73 -47.22
C TYR A 337 25.48 -3.93 -47.72
N LEU A 338 26.29 -3.37 -46.80
CA LEU A 338 27.54 -2.67 -47.15
C LEU A 338 28.58 -3.61 -47.77
N VAL A 339 28.74 -4.81 -47.23
CA VAL A 339 29.67 -5.82 -47.78
C VAL A 339 29.29 -6.14 -49.23
N VAL A 340 28.01 -6.41 -49.50
CA VAL A 340 27.50 -6.67 -50.85
C VAL A 340 27.70 -5.45 -51.76
N ALA A 341 27.49 -4.24 -51.24
CA ALA A 341 27.70 -3.01 -52.00
C ALA A 341 29.17 -2.79 -52.38
N ILE A 342 30.10 -3.04 -51.45
CA ILE A 342 31.55 -2.96 -51.66
C ILE A 342 31.99 -4.00 -52.69
N GLU A 343 31.57 -5.25 -52.55
CA GLU A 343 31.90 -6.33 -53.50
C GLU A 343 31.43 -5.96 -54.92
N ARG A 344 30.20 -5.45 -55.05
CA ARG A 344 29.65 -5.03 -56.34
C ARG A 344 30.40 -3.82 -56.91
N HIS A 345 30.86 -2.90 -56.07
CA HIS A 345 31.68 -1.77 -56.51
C HIS A 345 33.06 -2.23 -56.99
N GLN A 346 33.71 -3.15 -56.27
CA GLN A 346 34.98 -3.75 -56.66
C GLN A 346 34.88 -4.50 -57.99
N ARG A 347 33.82 -5.30 -58.20
CA ARG A 347 33.57 -5.97 -59.49
C ARG A 347 33.44 -4.97 -60.65
N ARG A 348 32.74 -3.84 -60.43
CA ARG A 348 32.63 -2.77 -61.46
C ARG A 348 33.95 -2.08 -61.74
N LEU A 349 34.75 -1.82 -60.71
CA LEU A 349 36.08 -1.22 -60.87
C LEU A 349 37.01 -2.15 -61.65
N ALA A 350 37.00 -3.46 -61.34
CA ALA A 350 37.80 -4.46 -62.05
C ALA A 350 37.48 -4.48 -63.55
N VAL A 351 36.20 -4.51 -63.93
CA VAL A 351 35.78 -4.48 -65.34
C VAL A 351 36.25 -3.20 -66.03
N ARG A 352 36.09 -2.02 -65.40
CA ARG A 352 36.57 -0.76 -66.00
C ARG A 352 38.09 -0.69 -66.15
N ILE A 353 38.84 -1.26 -65.21
CA ILE A 353 40.30 -1.33 -65.29
C ILE A 353 40.71 -2.24 -66.45
N GLU A 354 40.06 -3.39 -66.61
CA GLU A 354 40.30 -4.29 -67.73
C GLU A 354 39.97 -3.66 -69.09
N GLU A 355 38.85 -2.93 -69.19
CA GLU A 355 38.49 -2.17 -70.39
C GLU A 355 39.52 -1.09 -70.73
N LYS A 356 40.00 -0.33 -69.73
CA LYS A 356 41.05 0.68 -69.92
C LYS A 356 42.38 0.08 -70.34
N LEU A 357 42.76 -1.06 -69.76
CA LEU A 357 43.98 -1.78 -70.14
C LEU A 357 43.90 -2.33 -71.57
N LYS A 358 42.75 -2.87 -71.98
CA LYS A 358 42.53 -3.32 -73.37
C LYS A 358 42.60 -2.15 -74.35
N ALA A 359 41.99 -1.01 -74.03
CA ALA A 359 42.06 0.19 -74.86
C ALA A 359 43.52 0.68 -75.02
N ALA A 360 44.29 0.74 -73.93
CA ALA A 360 45.69 1.15 -73.96
C ALA A 360 46.65 0.17 -74.67
N SER A 361 46.23 -1.08 -74.91
CA SER A 361 47.03 -2.08 -75.66
C SER A 361 46.78 -2.08 -77.18
N LEU A 362 45.78 -1.32 -77.64
CA LEU A 362 45.40 -1.20 -79.05
C LEU A 362 45.93 0.10 -79.68
N ASP A 363 46.37 1.05 -78.85
CA ASP A 363 47.20 2.20 -79.23
C ASP A 363 48.69 1.82 -79.13
#